data_AF-A0A5S3R7U0-F1
#
_entry.id   AF-A0A5S3R7U0-F1
#
_cell.length_a   1.000
_cell.length_b   1.000
_cell.length_c   1.000
_cell.angle_alpha   90.00
_cell.angle_beta   90.00
_cell.angle_gamma   90.00
#
_symmetry.space_group_name_H-M   'P 1'
#
loop_
_entity.id
_entity.type
_entity.pdbx_description
1 polymer ?
#
loop_
_entity_poly.entity_id
_entity_poly.type
_entity_poly.pdbx_seq_one_letter_code
_entity_poly.pdbx_strand_id
1 'polypeptide(L)'
;MTDHMAHQLNVYEYLGKASDPLYMAIGMLHGEESLFISEIKATVQVNQHDLYEMVSESNHECYSNKEDLYDCVSEILNDNL
;
A
#
# COMPACT_ATOMS: atom_id res chain seq x y z
N MET A 1 -16.66 6.29 35.84
CA MET A 1 -16.93 5.40 34.69
C MET A 1 -15.64 5.36 33.92
N THR A 2 -14.98 4.21 33.86
CA THR A 2 -13.72 4.03 33.13
C THR A 2 -14.09 3.73 31.69
N ASP A 3 -13.85 4.67 30.78
CA ASP A 3 -13.94 4.42 29.35
C ASP A 3 -12.92 3.33 29.01
N HIS A 4 -13.40 2.09 28.83
CA HIS A 4 -12.63 1.07 28.14
C HIS A 4 -12.59 1.49 26.67
N MET A 5 -11.66 2.37 26.31
CA MET A 5 -11.30 2.60 24.91
C MET A 5 -10.73 1.28 24.39
N ALA A 6 -11.60 0.46 23.80
CA ALA A 6 -11.19 -0.68 23.01
C ALA A 6 -10.25 -0.14 21.92
N HIS A 7 -8.96 -0.46 22.01
CA HIS A 7 -8.04 -0.24 20.92
C HIS A 7 -8.48 -1.18 19.79
N GLN A 8 -9.23 -0.64 18.83
CA GLN A 8 -9.54 -1.35 17.60
C GLN A 8 -8.23 -1.44 16.80
N LEU A 9 -7.52 -2.55 16.96
CA LEU A 9 -6.32 -2.84 16.19
C LEU A 9 -6.69 -2.96 14.70
N ASN A 10 -5.95 -2.30 13.81
CA ASN A 10 -6.11 -2.53 12.38
C ASN A 10 -5.67 -3.99 12.06
N VAL A 11 -6.38 -4.66 11.14
CA VAL A 11 -6.04 -6.03 10.71
C VAL A 11 -4.58 -6.13 10.24
N TYR A 12 -4.05 -5.10 9.59
CA TYR A 12 -2.66 -5.04 9.13
C TYR A 12 -1.66 -4.93 10.28
N GLU A 13 -2.03 -4.26 11.37
CA GLU A 13 -1.21 -4.24 12.60
C GLU A 13 -1.24 -5.61 13.28
N TYR A 14 -2.41 -6.23 13.36
CA TYR A 14 -2.58 -7.57 13.93
C TYR A 14 -1.77 -8.64 13.17
N LEU A 15 -1.76 -8.54 11.83
CA LEU A 15 -1.01 -9.44 10.96
C LEU A 15 0.49 -9.11 10.87
N GLY A 16 0.96 -8.05 11.55
CA GLY A 16 2.35 -7.60 11.47
C GLY A 16 2.75 -6.93 10.15
N LYS A 17 1.81 -6.79 9.20
CA LYS A 17 2.01 -6.09 7.92
C LYS A 17 2.36 -4.62 8.10
N ALA A 18 1.93 -3.99 9.21
CA ALA A 18 2.29 -2.61 9.52
C ALA A 18 3.81 -2.37 9.65
N SER A 19 4.61 -3.41 9.87
CA SER A 19 6.08 -3.35 9.91
C SER A 19 6.75 -3.76 8.59
N ASP A 20 5.98 -4.10 7.56
CA ASP A 20 6.50 -4.44 6.25
C ASP A 20 7.09 -3.18 5.57
N PRO A 21 8.34 -3.24 5.06
CA PRO A 21 8.96 -2.11 4.37
C PRO A 21 8.13 -1.56 3.20
N LEU A 22 7.46 -2.42 2.42
CA LEU A 22 6.59 -2.00 1.31
C LEU A 22 5.37 -1.25 1.85
N TYR A 23 4.73 -1.79 2.89
CA TYR A 23 3.56 -1.15 3.51
C TYR A 23 3.92 0.24 4.08
N MET A 24 5.07 0.32 4.75
CA MET A 24 5.59 1.59 5.25
C MET A 24 5.91 2.58 4.12
N ALA A 25 6.56 2.11 3.05
CA ALA A 25 6.91 2.96 1.91
C ALA A 25 5.66 3.51 1.21
N ILE A 26 4.65 2.68 0.96
CA ILE A 26 3.36 3.12 0.40
C ILE A 26 2.70 4.15 1.33
N GLY A 27 2.72 3.90 2.64
CA GLY A 27 2.14 4.80 3.63
C GLY A 27 2.85 6.15 3.78
N MET A 28 4.06 6.30 3.21
CA MET A 28 4.81 7.55 3.18
C MET A 28 4.56 8.37 1.90
N LEU A 29 3.91 7.80 0.89
CA LEU A 29 3.63 8.49 -0.37
C LEU A 29 2.64 9.64 -0.15
N HIS A 30 3.04 10.85 -0.49
CA HIS A 30 2.17 12.02 -0.48
C HIS A 30 2.41 12.93 -1.69
N GLY A 31 1.33 13.51 -2.24
CA GLY A 31 1.43 14.44 -3.36
C GLY A 31 2.04 13.78 -4.61
N GLU A 32 3.04 14.42 -5.22
CA GLU A 32 3.69 13.93 -6.45
C GLU A 32 4.78 12.87 -6.22
N GLU A 33 4.83 12.28 -5.02
CA GLU A 33 5.77 11.20 -4.72
C GLU A 33 5.36 9.89 -5.38
N SER A 34 6.38 9.15 -5.85
CA SER A 34 6.21 7.84 -6.44
C SER A 34 7.34 6.90 -6.05
N LEU A 35 7.03 5.61 -6.01
CA LEU A 35 7.94 4.53 -5.69
C LEU A 35 8.00 3.59 -6.90
N PHE A 36 9.19 3.45 -7.50
CA PHE A 36 9.40 2.44 -8.54
C PHE A 36 9.82 1.11 -7.92
N ILE A 37 9.10 0.03 -8.27
CA ILE A 37 9.36 -1.33 -7.82
C ILE A 37 9.91 -2.14 -8.99
N SER A 38 11.20 -2.43 -8.93
CA SER A 38 11.97 -2.95 -10.06
C SER A 38 11.59 -4.38 -10.46
N GLU A 39 11.22 -5.19 -9.48
CA GLU A 39 10.90 -6.61 -9.56
C GLU A 39 9.68 -6.84 -10.45
N ILE A 40 8.70 -5.92 -10.38
CA ILE A 40 7.45 -5.98 -11.16
C ILE A 40 7.38 -4.89 -12.24
N LYS A 41 8.43 -4.08 -12.39
CA LYS A 41 8.53 -2.95 -13.33
C LYS A 41 7.31 -2.02 -13.26
N ALA A 42 6.86 -1.71 -12.04
CA ALA A 42 5.70 -0.86 -11.80
C ALA A 42 6.07 0.32 -10.91
N THR A 43 5.39 1.44 -11.13
CA THR A 43 5.45 2.64 -10.30
C THR A 43 4.19 2.70 -9.44
N VAL A 44 4.38 2.98 -8.17
CA VAL A 44 3.32 3.15 -7.18
C VAL A 44 3.29 4.61 -6.74
N GLN A 45 2.12 5.27 -6.74
CA GLN A 45 2.01 6.70 -6.44
C GLN A 45 0.66 7.05 -5.82
N VAL A 46 0.52 8.29 -5.33
CA VAL A 46 -0.77 8.88 -4.96
C VAL A 46 -1.09 9.98 -5.98
N ASN A 47 -2.29 9.96 -6.54
CA ASN A 47 -2.68 10.97 -7.53
C ASN A 47 -3.26 12.23 -6.87
N GLN A 48 -3.56 13.24 -7.69
CA GLN A 48 -4.16 14.52 -7.26
C GLN A 48 -5.55 14.40 -6.58
N HIS A 49 -6.16 13.22 -6.60
CA HIS A 49 -7.46 12.92 -5.98
C HIS A 49 -7.31 12.06 -4.73
N ASP A 50 -6.10 11.95 -4.16
CA ASP A 50 -5.78 11.13 -2.99
C ASP A 50 -6.05 9.63 -3.19
N LEU A 51 -6.01 9.15 -4.44
CA LEU A 51 -6.10 7.73 -4.77
C LEU A 51 -4.71 7.16 -5.00
N TYR A 52 -4.49 5.96 -4.49
CA TYR A 52 -3.29 5.20 -4.74
C TYR A 52 -3.35 4.58 -6.14
N GLU A 53 -2.23 4.58 -6.86
CA GLU A 53 -2.15 4.05 -8.22
C GLU A 53 -0.96 3.10 -8.35
N MET A 54 -1.14 2.04 -9.11
CA MET A 54 -0.06 1.21 -9.64
C MET A 54 -0.06 1.33 -11.16
N VAL A 55 1.06 1.77 -11.73
CA VAL A 55 1.23 2.02 -13.16
C VAL A 55 2.40 1.19 -13.68
N SER A 56 2.15 0.39 -14.70
CA SER A 56 3.16 -0.37 -15.46
C SER A 56 2.93 -0.18 -16.95
N GLU A 57 3.75 -0.79 -17.80
CA GLU A 57 3.56 -0.72 -19.26
C GLU A 57 2.23 -1.35 -19.73
N SER A 58 1.75 -2.37 -19.01
CA SER A 58 0.57 -3.15 -19.41
C SER A 58 -0.66 -2.95 -18.54
N ASN A 59 -0.50 -2.37 -17.35
CA ASN A 59 -1.57 -2.25 -16.38
C ASN A 59 -1.56 -0.89 -15.67
N HIS A 60 -2.76 -0.36 -15.42
CA HIS A 60 -2.98 0.81 -14.57
C HIS A 60 -4.20 0.53 -13.69
N GLU A 61 -3.97 0.44 -12.39
CA GLU A 61 -5.01 0.22 -11.39
C GLU A 61 -4.99 1.30 -10.32
N CYS A 62 -6.18 1.67 -9.84
CA CYS A 62 -6.39 2.67 -8.81
C CYS A 62 -7.04 2.04 -7.58
N TYR A 63 -6.63 2.48 -6.39
CA TYR A 63 -7.09 1.99 -5.11
C TYR A 63 -7.47 3.15 -4.18
N SER A 64 -8.52 2.96 -3.40
CA SER A 64 -9.02 3.98 -2.46
C SER A 64 -8.30 3.99 -1.12
N ASN A 65 -7.48 2.98 -0.83
CA ASN A 65 -6.70 2.89 0.40
C ASN A 65 -5.36 2.20 0.10
N LYS A 66 -4.40 2.36 1.02
CA LYS A 66 -3.05 1.80 0.89
C LYS A 66 -3.03 0.29 1.10
N GLU A 67 -3.95 -0.22 1.90
CA GLU A 67 -4.10 -1.62 2.24
C GLU A 67 -4.33 -2.47 0.97
N ASP A 68 -5.30 -2.07 0.14
CA ASP A 68 -5.63 -2.74 -1.12
C ASP A 68 -4.47 -2.66 -2.13
N LEU A 69 -3.82 -1.50 -2.24
CA LEU A 69 -2.63 -1.35 -3.07
C LEU A 69 -1.49 -2.26 -2.60
N TYR A 70 -1.22 -2.30 -1.29
CA TYR A 70 -0.20 -3.16 -0.71
C TYR A 70 -0.49 -4.63 -1.00
N ASP A 71 -1.73 -5.09 -0.80
CA ASP A 71 -2.09 -6.48 -1.03
C ASP A 71 -1.87 -6.87 -2.49
N CYS A 72 -2.28 -6.02 -3.44
CA CYS A 72 -2.03 -6.26 -4.87
C CYS A 72 -0.53 -6.33 -5.20
N VAL A 73 0.24 -5.32 -4.79
CA VAL A 73 1.68 -5.28 -5.08
C VAL A 73 2.40 -6.46 -4.43
N SER A 74 2.04 -6.81 -3.19
CA SER A 74 2.61 -7.95 -2.47
C SER A 74 2.30 -9.28 -3.15
N GLU A 75 1.06 -9.49 -3.61
CA GLU A 75 0.66 -10.67 -4.36
C GLU A 75 1.50 -10.83 -5.65
N ILE A 76 1.61 -9.76 -6.44
CA ILE A 76 2.41 -9.78 -7.68
C ILE A 76 3.89 -10.05 -7.37
N LEU A 77 4.45 -9.45 -6.30
CA LEU A 77 5.84 -9.70 -5.91
C LEU A 77 6.07 -11.16 -5.50
N ASN A 78 5.14 -11.76 -4.74
CA ASN A 78 5.22 -13.14 -4.31
C ASN A 78 5.07 -14.14 -5.47
N ASP A 79 4.27 -13.82 -6.49
CA ASP A 79 4.12 -14.65 -7.69
C ASP A 79 5.36 -14.63 -8.59
N ASN A 80 6.20 -13.60 -8.48
CA ASN A 80 7.45 -13.46 -9.24
C ASN A 80 8.69 -14.04 -8.52
N LEU A 81 8.53 -14.55 -7.29
CA LEU A 81 9.58 -15.17 -6.45
C LEU A 81 9.64 -16.70 -6.65
#